data_AF-A0ABC9FQE2-F1
#
_entry.id   AF-A0ABC9FQE2-F1
#
_cell.length_a   1.000
_cell.length_b   1.000
_cell.length_c   1.000
_cell.angle_alpha   90.00
_cell.angle_beta   90.00
_cell.angle_gamma   90.00
#
_symmetry.space_group_name_H-M   'P 1'
#
loop_
_entity.id
_entity.type
_entity.pdbx_description
1 polymer ?
#
loop_
_entity_poly.entity_id
_entity_poly.type
_entity_poly.pdbx_seq_one_letter_code
_entity_poly.pdbx_strand_id
1 'polypeptide(L)'
;MAQPPLLPSSVLLSLHIALLLLLVPCSAQVGDSCSSARDCGTGLYCGSCPAAGRTKPSCIRNLAIQPTSIVKGLPFNRYSWLVTHNSFSILGEPSRTGVERVTFYNQEDSVTNQLRNGVRGLMLDMYDFNDDVWLCHSLQGQCYNFTAFVPAVETLKEVEAFLSENPSEIVTIFIEDYVRSPMGLSKVFTAADLMKYWYPISEMPTDGKDWPTVTDMVAKNHRLLVFTSDSSKEASEGIAYQWSYLIENESGDPGIVPGSCPNRKESQPLNSRSASLFLQNYFPTMPVQNEACKENSGLPQMAQACYAAAGNRIPNFIAVNFYMRSDGGGVFDVQDRVNGMTLCGCNTIAACQAGAPMGACKDMGPPSQNPSSSSSSSSSSVNGNIYSGTIEFKTHPTAGASTTSTWSSFVLLLSLLLTVNLFASFMH
;
A
#
# COMPACT_ATOMS: atom_id res chain seq x y z
N MET A 1 55.92 -41.04 25.82
CA MET A 1 54.56 -40.55 25.47
C MET A 1 54.70 -39.10 25.06
N ALA A 2 54.61 -38.80 23.75
CA ALA A 2 54.73 -37.43 23.25
C ALA A 2 53.35 -36.76 23.32
N GLN A 3 53.28 -35.57 23.92
CA GLN A 3 52.05 -34.76 23.94
C GLN A 3 51.71 -34.32 22.50
N PRO A 4 50.43 -34.39 22.09
CA PRO A 4 50.04 -33.90 20.78
C PRO A 4 50.22 -32.37 20.71
N PRO A 5 50.57 -31.82 19.54
CA PRO A 5 50.76 -30.38 19.39
C PRO A 5 49.42 -29.67 19.60
N LEU A 6 49.41 -28.70 20.51
CA LEU A 6 48.27 -27.80 20.72
C LEU A 6 48.19 -26.81 19.54
N LEU A 7 47.01 -26.74 18.92
CA LEU A 7 46.72 -25.77 17.86
C LEU A 7 46.91 -24.33 18.40
N PRO A 8 47.55 -23.42 17.64
CA PRO A 8 47.73 -22.03 18.07
C PRO A 8 46.38 -21.36 18.34
N SER A 9 46.29 -20.55 19.41
CA SER A 9 45.04 -19.87 19.81
C SER A 9 44.43 -18.99 18.71
N SER A 10 45.25 -18.52 17.77
CA SER A 10 44.81 -17.78 16.57
C SER A 10 44.07 -18.66 15.55
N VAL A 11 44.44 -19.93 15.42
CA VAL A 11 43.78 -20.89 14.51
C VAL A 11 42.41 -21.29 15.08
N LEU A 12 42.32 -21.48 16.40
CA LEU A 12 41.05 -21.72 17.09
C LEU A 12 40.08 -20.54 16.96
N LEU A 13 40.58 -19.31 17.09
CA LEU A 13 39.76 -18.10 16.90
C LEU A 13 39.28 -17.94 15.46
N SER A 14 40.15 -18.18 14.47
CA SER A 14 39.77 -18.16 13.05
C SER A 14 38.76 -19.25 12.69
N LEU A 15 38.87 -20.46 13.29
CA LEU A 15 37.86 -21.51 13.12
C LEU A 15 36.51 -21.11 13.75
N HIS A 16 36.51 -20.47 14.92
CA HIS A 16 35.28 -19.99 15.55
C HIS A 16 34.62 -18.88 14.73
N ILE A 17 35.40 -17.93 14.19
CA ILE A 17 34.87 -16.87 13.31
C ILE A 17 34.34 -17.46 11.99
N ALA A 18 35.06 -18.42 11.39
CA ALA A 18 34.59 -19.11 10.19
C ALA A 18 33.32 -19.94 10.46
N LEU A 19 33.23 -20.60 11.61
CA LEU A 19 32.03 -21.34 12.03
C LEU A 19 30.85 -20.41 12.33
N LEU A 20 31.11 -19.23 12.92
CA LEU A 20 30.10 -18.18 13.13
C LEU A 20 29.61 -17.57 11.81
N LEU A 21 30.50 -17.41 10.81
CA LEU A 21 30.14 -16.95 9.46
C LEU A 21 29.36 -18.02 8.67
N LEU A 22 29.57 -19.31 8.95
CA LEU A 22 28.80 -20.44 8.39
C LEU A 22 27.44 -20.62 9.09
N LEU A 23 27.24 -20.01 10.25
CA LEU A 23 26.00 -20.08 11.06
C LEU A 23 25.06 -18.88 10.85
N VAL A 24 25.37 -17.96 9.93
CA VAL A 24 24.39 -16.96 9.49
C VAL A 24 23.52 -17.65 8.43
N PRO A 25 22.29 -18.11 8.75
CA PRO A 25 21.41 -18.59 7.70
C PRO A 25 21.21 -17.43 6.73
N CYS A 26 21.62 -17.62 5.48
CA CYS A 26 21.23 -16.74 4.40
C CYS A 26 19.71 -16.83 4.33
N SER A 27 19.01 -15.84 4.88
CA SER A 27 17.54 -15.87 4.88
C SER A 27 17.04 -15.83 3.44
N ALA A 28 16.08 -16.70 3.14
CA ALA A 28 15.51 -16.83 1.81
C ALA A 28 14.81 -15.53 1.39
N GLN A 29 14.94 -15.18 0.10
CA GLN A 29 14.36 -13.99 -0.51
C GLN A 29 12.95 -14.28 -1.05
N VAL A 30 12.25 -13.25 -1.52
CA VAL A 30 10.94 -13.42 -2.15
C VAL A 30 11.03 -14.43 -3.31
N GLY A 31 10.14 -15.42 -3.33
CA GLY A 31 10.07 -16.46 -4.34
C GLY A 31 10.88 -17.73 -4.03
N ASP A 32 11.85 -17.65 -3.11
CA ASP A 32 12.60 -18.84 -2.68
C ASP A 32 11.69 -19.83 -1.95
N SER A 33 11.95 -21.13 -2.13
CA SER A 33 11.20 -22.18 -1.44
C SER A 33 11.41 -22.12 0.07
N CYS A 34 10.34 -22.37 0.83
CA CYS A 34 10.37 -22.40 2.29
C CYS A 34 9.51 -23.53 2.84
N SER A 35 9.75 -23.92 4.09
CA SER A 35 8.92 -24.85 4.86
C SER A 35 8.32 -24.21 6.10
N SER A 36 8.94 -23.14 6.62
CA SER A 36 8.48 -22.39 7.77
C SER A 36 8.78 -20.90 7.63
N ALA A 37 8.10 -20.06 8.43
CA ALA A 37 8.35 -18.62 8.44
C ALA A 37 9.80 -18.25 8.81
N ARG A 38 10.54 -19.11 9.52
CA ARG A 38 11.93 -18.87 9.92
C ARG A 38 12.93 -18.99 8.77
N ASP A 39 12.50 -19.61 7.67
CA ASP A 39 13.36 -19.79 6.50
C ASP A 39 13.47 -18.48 5.70
N CYS A 40 12.46 -17.60 5.83
CA CYS A 40 12.34 -16.36 5.10
C CYS A 40 13.02 -15.18 5.80
N GLY A 41 13.48 -14.21 5.02
CA GLY A 41 14.04 -12.95 5.52
C GLY A 41 13.04 -12.10 6.32
N THR A 42 13.56 -11.09 7.00
CA THR A 42 12.74 -10.11 7.73
C THR A 42 11.72 -9.45 6.80
N GLY A 43 10.46 -9.35 7.25
CA GLY A 43 9.37 -8.80 6.44
C GLY A 43 8.83 -9.75 5.37
N LEU A 44 9.21 -11.03 5.45
CA LEU A 44 8.70 -12.10 4.62
C LEU A 44 8.02 -13.18 5.48
N TYR A 45 7.11 -13.93 4.85
CA TYR A 45 6.38 -15.04 5.42
C TYR A 45 6.40 -16.24 4.46
N CYS A 46 6.35 -17.45 4.98
CA CYS A 46 6.30 -18.66 4.15
C CYS A 46 4.87 -18.94 3.71
N GLY A 47 4.52 -18.53 2.49
CA GLY A 47 3.16 -18.61 1.96
C GLY A 47 3.00 -19.65 0.85
N SER A 48 1.77 -20.15 0.68
CA SER A 48 1.41 -21.06 -0.40
C SER A 48 0.41 -20.40 -1.35
N CYS A 49 0.57 -20.65 -2.66
CA CYS A 49 -0.41 -20.20 -3.66
C CYS A 49 -0.74 -21.28 -4.70
N PRO A 50 -1.51 -22.33 -4.31
CA PRO A 50 -1.91 -23.39 -5.23
C PRO A 50 -2.75 -22.89 -6.42
N ALA A 51 -3.58 -21.86 -6.22
CA ALA A 51 -4.39 -21.24 -7.28
C ALA A 51 -3.54 -20.66 -8.44
N ALA A 52 -2.31 -20.25 -8.15
CA ALA A 52 -1.33 -19.82 -9.16
C ALA A 52 -0.52 -20.99 -9.75
N GLY A 53 -0.89 -22.25 -9.46
CA GLY A 53 -0.17 -23.44 -9.93
C GLY A 53 1.10 -23.76 -9.14
N ARG A 54 1.35 -23.12 -7.99
CA ARG A 54 2.54 -23.39 -7.17
C ARG A 54 2.31 -24.62 -6.30
N THR A 55 3.21 -25.60 -6.41
CA THR A 55 3.16 -26.88 -5.69
C THR A 55 3.91 -26.88 -4.38
N LYS A 56 4.73 -25.86 -4.10
CA LYS A 56 5.50 -25.70 -2.86
C LYS A 56 5.33 -24.30 -2.29
N PRO A 57 5.37 -24.14 -0.95
CA PRO A 57 5.43 -22.83 -0.33
C PRO A 57 6.70 -22.07 -0.72
N SER A 58 6.58 -20.74 -0.79
CA SER A 58 7.68 -19.83 -1.06
C SER A 58 7.61 -18.62 -0.14
N CYS A 59 8.75 -17.98 0.08
CA CYS A 59 8.80 -16.73 0.81
C CYS A 59 8.05 -15.64 0.03
N ILE A 60 7.05 -15.06 0.67
CA ILE A 60 6.24 -13.95 0.15
C ILE A 60 6.36 -12.76 1.09
N ARG A 61 6.12 -11.57 0.56
CA ARG A 61 6.18 -10.35 1.35
C ARG A 61 4.94 -10.20 2.22
N ASN A 62 5.14 -9.80 3.47
CA ASN A 62 4.05 -9.57 4.43
C ASN A 62 4.15 -8.24 5.19
N LEU A 63 5.08 -7.37 4.80
CA LEU A 63 5.35 -6.10 5.46
C LEU A 63 5.55 -4.97 4.45
N ALA A 64 4.82 -3.87 4.65
CA ALA A 64 4.94 -2.66 3.83
C ALA A 64 6.14 -1.81 4.26
N ILE A 65 6.78 -1.12 3.32
CA ILE A 65 7.64 0.01 3.68
C ILE A 65 6.72 1.21 3.89
N GLN A 66 6.83 1.86 5.05
CA GLN A 66 6.07 3.08 5.32
C GLN A 66 6.65 4.23 4.49
N PRO A 67 5.92 4.78 3.51
CA PRO A 67 6.50 5.73 2.55
C PRO A 67 6.95 7.03 3.21
N THR A 68 6.28 7.44 4.29
CA THR A 68 6.61 8.60 5.13
C THR A 68 7.90 8.43 5.93
N SER A 69 8.41 7.21 6.08
CA SER A 69 9.72 6.98 6.71
C SER A 69 10.87 7.38 5.78
N ILE A 70 10.65 7.37 4.47
CA ILE A 70 11.67 7.63 3.43
C ILE A 70 11.48 9.02 2.81
N VAL A 71 10.27 9.32 2.31
CA VAL A 71 9.94 10.61 1.69
C VAL A 71 8.95 11.36 2.57
N LYS A 72 9.38 12.49 3.13
CA LYS A 72 8.65 13.28 4.13
C LYS A 72 8.18 14.62 3.55
N GLY A 73 7.23 15.25 4.25
CA GLY A 73 6.84 16.63 3.99
C GLY A 73 6.01 16.86 2.72
N LEU A 74 5.45 15.79 2.13
CA LEU A 74 4.54 15.91 1.01
C LEU A 74 3.08 15.96 1.50
N PRO A 75 2.16 16.56 0.73
CA PRO A 75 0.71 16.47 0.93
C PRO A 75 0.24 15.01 1.09
N PHE A 76 -0.73 14.75 1.97
CA PHE A 76 -1.24 13.41 2.22
C PHE A 76 -1.74 12.69 0.96
N ASN A 77 -2.39 13.41 0.04
CA ASN A 77 -2.85 12.93 -1.27
C ASN A 77 -1.73 12.68 -2.30
N ARG A 78 -0.46 12.76 -1.92
CA ARG A 78 0.68 12.31 -2.75
C ARG A 78 1.06 10.85 -2.50
N TYR A 79 0.72 10.35 -1.32
CA TYR A 79 1.06 9.00 -0.89
C TYR A 79 -0.01 8.00 -1.32
N SER A 80 0.41 6.74 -1.45
CA SER A 80 -0.45 5.58 -1.63
C SER A 80 -0.39 4.68 -0.41
N TRP A 81 -1.56 4.26 0.06
CA TRP A 81 -1.78 3.55 1.31
C TRP A 81 -2.51 2.24 1.06
N LEU A 82 -2.04 1.18 1.69
CA LEU A 82 -2.73 -0.10 1.69
C LEU A 82 -3.99 -0.04 2.56
N VAL A 83 -5.08 -0.56 2.01
CA VAL A 83 -6.39 -0.69 2.65
C VAL A 83 -6.81 -2.15 2.68
N THR A 84 -7.36 -2.59 3.81
CA THR A 84 -8.01 -3.92 3.89
C THR A 84 -9.52 -3.77 3.77
N HIS A 85 -10.13 -4.54 2.88
CA HIS A 85 -11.58 -4.61 2.73
C HIS A 85 -12.17 -5.43 3.88
N ASN A 86 -13.23 -4.93 4.51
CA ASN A 86 -13.86 -5.55 5.67
C ASN A 86 -12.85 -6.04 6.71
N SER A 87 -12.03 -5.12 7.20
CA SER A 87 -10.84 -5.41 8.02
C SER A 87 -11.11 -6.27 9.26
N PHE A 88 -12.32 -6.21 9.78
CA PHE A 88 -12.78 -6.97 10.96
C PHE A 88 -13.21 -8.40 10.63
N SER A 89 -13.42 -8.73 9.35
CA SER A 89 -13.97 -10.00 8.90
C SER A 89 -12.88 -11.08 8.86
N ILE A 90 -12.51 -11.57 10.05
CA ILE A 90 -11.32 -12.41 10.26
C ILE A 90 -11.67 -13.89 10.29
N LEU A 91 -11.00 -14.67 9.44
CA LEU A 91 -11.18 -16.12 9.38
C LEU A 91 -10.79 -16.78 10.70
N GLY A 92 -11.68 -17.63 11.22
CA GLY A 92 -11.43 -18.43 12.42
C GLY A 92 -11.63 -17.66 13.74
N GLU A 93 -12.05 -16.39 13.70
CA GLU A 93 -12.41 -15.68 14.92
C GLU A 93 -13.68 -16.30 15.55
N PRO A 94 -13.69 -16.56 16.88
CA PRO A 94 -14.89 -17.03 17.58
C PRO A 94 -16.11 -16.12 17.37
N SER A 95 -17.31 -16.71 17.41
CA SER A 95 -18.56 -15.94 17.42
C SER A 95 -18.74 -15.22 18.76
N ARG A 96 -19.14 -13.94 18.69
CA ARG A 96 -19.46 -13.11 19.86
C ARG A 96 -20.94 -13.14 20.24
N THR A 97 -21.79 -13.69 19.37
CA THR A 97 -23.24 -13.82 19.58
C THR A 97 -23.63 -15.18 20.13
N GLY A 98 -22.69 -16.14 20.16
CA GLY A 98 -22.96 -17.54 20.49
C GLY A 98 -23.62 -18.33 19.37
N VAL A 99 -23.91 -17.69 18.23
CA VAL A 99 -24.45 -18.33 17.02
C VAL A 99 -23.33 -18.59 16.02
N GLU A 100 -23.34 -19.75 15.37
CA GLU A 100 -22.36 -20.06 14.32
C GLU A 100 -22.44 -19.03 13.18
N ARG A 101 -21.26 -18.54 12.78
CA ARG A 101 -21.16 -17.47 11.77
C ARG A 101 -21.25 -18.07 10.37
N VAL A 102 -22.21 -17.59 9.59
CA VAL A 102 -22.46 -17.99 8.20
C VAL A 102 -22.38 -16.75 7.31
N THR A 103 -21.16 -16.35 7.02
CA THR A 103 -20.84 -15.22 6.13
C THR A 103 -19.44 -15.40 5.56
N PHE A 104 -19.00 -14.44 4.75
CA PHE A 104 -17.68 -14.44 4.15
C PHE A 104 -16.63 -13.81 5.08
N TYR A 105 -15.39 -14.25 4.90
CA TYR A 105 -14.21 -13.74 5.61
C TYR A 105 -13.32 -13.01 4.63
N ASN A 106 -12.72 -11.90 5.05
CA ASN A 106 -11.92 -11.04 4.18
C ASN A 106 -10.45 -11.02 4.59
N GLN A 107 -10.13 -11.27 5.86
CA GLN A 107 -8.76 -11.20 6.38
C GLN A 107 -8.43 -12.43 7.25
N GLU A 108 -7.15 -12.60 7.60
CA GLU A 108 -6.66 -13.75 8.39
C GLU A 108 -6.00 -13.33 9.71
N ASP A 109 -5.88 -12.03 9.97
CA ASP A 109 -5.23 -11.47 11.14
C ASP A 109 -6.02 -10.29 11.71
N SER A 110 -5.83 -10.05 13.01
CA SER A 110 -6.44 -8.92 13.74
C SER A 110 -6.14 -7.57 13.08
N VAL A 111 -7.01 -6.59 13.28
CA VAL A 111 -6.79 -5.20 12.82
C VAL A 111 -5.49 -4.63 13.37
N THR A 112 -5.13 -4.95 14.61
CA THR A 112 -3.82 -4.62 15.20
C THR A 112 -2.65 -5.09 14.30
N ASN A 113 -2.69 -6.33 13.81
CA ASN A 113 -1.64 -6.90 12.97
C ASN A 113 -1.66 -6.33 11.56
N GLN A 114 -2.85 -6.06 11.00
CA GLN A 114 -2.98 -5.34 9.73
C GLN A 114 -2.25 -4.00 9.79
N LEU A 115 -2.50 -3.19 10.84
CA LEU A 115 -1.83 -1.90 11.05
C LEU A 115 -0.32 -2.05 11.25
N ARG A 116 0.13 -3.05 12.03
CA ARG A 116 1.56 -3.36 12.22
C ARG A 116 2.27 -3.81 10.94
N ASN A 117 1.56 -4.53 10.06
CA ASN A 117 2.08 -4.97 8.77
C ASN A 117 2.06 -3.86 7.70
N GLY A 118 1.51 -2.69 8.06
CA GLY A 118 1.63 -1.46 7.29
C GLY A 118 0.38 -1.02 6.56
N VAL A 119 -0.76 -1.67 6.82
CA VAL A 119 -2.08 -1.16 6.42
C VAL A 119 -2.30 0.21 7.08
N ARG A 120 -2.83 1.17 6.33
CA ARG A 120 -3.16 2.52 6.82
C ARG A 120 -4.58 2.97 6.45
N GLY A 121 -5.33 2.13 5.75
CA GLY A 121 -6.77 2.29 5.61
C GLY A 121 -7.54 1.04 6.02
N LEU A 122 -8.72 1.20 6.60
CA LEU A 122 -9.60 0.12 7.01
C LEU A 122 -10.99 0.36 6.43
N MET A 123 -11.61 -0.66 5.85
CA MET A 123 -13.02 -0.63 5.45
C MET A 123 -13.85 -1.39 6.47
N LEU A 124 -14.89 -0.75 7.00
CA LEU A 124 -15.71 -1.26 8.09
C LEU A 124 -17.19 -1.11 7.76
N ASP A 125 -17.89 -2.23 7.59
CA ASP A 125 -19.34 -2.24 7.51
C ASP A 125 -19.94 -2.13 8.92
N MET A 126 -20.64 -1.03 9.20
CA MET A 126 -21.18 -0.73 10.53
C MET A 126 -22.71 -0.74 10.53
N TYR A 127 -23.29 -1.44 11.51
CA TYR A 127 -24.74 -1.63 11.64
C TYR A 127 -25.21 -1.35 13.07
N ASP A 128 -26.46 -0.89 13.23
CA ASP A 128 -27.15 -1.02 14.51
C ASP A 128 -27.50 -2.49 14.76
N PHE A 129 -27.08 -3.03 15.90
CA PHE A 129 -27.36 -4.40 16.31
C PHE A 129 -27.22 -4.57 17.83
N ASN A 130 -28.13 -5.31 18.45
CA ASN A 130 -28.13 -5.54 19.91
C ASN A 130 -27.93 -4.24 20.74
N ASP A 131 -28.68 -3.19 20.38
CA ASP A 131 -28.65 -1.87 21.02
C ASP A 131 -27.27 -1.16 21.01
N ASP A 132 -26.37 -1.55 20.10
CA ASP A 132 -25.04 -0.96 19.90
C ASP A 132 -24.67 -0.91 18.41
N VAL A 133 -23.51 -0.32 18.08
CA VAL A 133 -22.92 -0.36 16.72
C VAL A 133 -22.00 -1.57 16.59
N TRP A 134 -22.28 -2.43 15.62
CA TRP A 134 -21.54 -3.66 15.36
C TRP A 134 -20.93 -3.68 13.98
N LEU A 135 -19.85 -4.46 13.86
CA LEU A 135 -19.25 -4.83 12.58
C LEU A 135 -19.85 -6.15 12.11
N CYS A 136 -20.46 -6.13 10.93
CA CYS A 136 -21.15 -7.28 10.38
C CYS A 136 -20.87 -7.39 8.88
N HIS A 137 -20.66 -8.62 8.38
CA HIS A 137 -20.62 -8.85 6.93
C HIS A 137 -21.99 -9.37 6.51
N SER A 138 -22.92 -8.47 6.20
CA SER A 138 -24.34 -8.78 6.15
C SER A 138 -25.03 -8.35 4.86
N LEU A 139 -26.36 -8.50 4.79
CA LEU A 139 -27.17 -8.27 3.60
C LEU A 139 -28.36 -7.35 3.94
N GLN A 140 -28.83 -6.61 2.93
CA GLN A 140 -30.04 -5.78 3.01
C GLN A 140 -30.03 -4.70 4.11
N GLY A 141 -28.84 -4.24 4.50
CA GLY A 141 -28.70 -3.18 5.51
C GLY A 141 -29.10 -3.60 6.92
N GLN A 142 -29.10 -4.90 7.23
CA GLN A 142 -29.42 -5.42 8.56
C GLN A 142 -28.32 -6.37 9.02
N CYS A 143 -27.94 -6.29 10.31
CA CYS A 143 -27.05 -7.26 10.93
C CYS A 143 -27.85 -8.37 11.61
N TYR A 144 -27.35 -9.61 11.50
CA TYR A 144 -27.95 -10.79 12.11
C TYR A 144 -26.91 -11.48 13.00
N ASN A 145 -27.38 -12.28 13.97
CA ASN A 145 -26.48 -13.02 14.87
C ASN A 145 -25.45 -13.89 14.11
N PHE A 146 -25.82 -14.45 12.96
CA PHE A 146 -24.96 -15.29 12.14
C PHE A 146 -24.05 -14.52 11.16
N THR A 147 -24.22 -13.20 11.02
CA THR A 147 -23.36 -12.32 10.20
C THR A 147 -22.52 -11.35 11.03
N ALA A 148 -22.81 -11.23 12.32
CA ALA A 148 -22.10 -10.37 13.26
C ALA A 148 -20.68 -10.89 13.58
N PHE A 149 -19.72 -9.97 13.64
CA PHE A 149 -18.36 -10.27 14.10
C PHE A 149 -18.16 -9.80 15.52
N VAL A 150 -18.08 -8.48 15.72
CA VAL A 150 -17.73 -7.85 16.99
C VAL A 150 -18.44 -6.50 17.15
N PRO A 151 -18.66 -6.00 18.38
CA PRO A 151 -19.00 -4.60 18.61
C PRO A 151 -17.92 -3.69 17.99
N ALA A 152 -18.32 -2.63 17.29
CA ALA A 152 -17.38 -1.77 16.56
C ALA A 152 -16.36 -1.08 17.48
N VAL A 153 -16.75 -0.79 18.74
CA VAL A 153 -15.86 -0.20 19.73
C VAL A 153 -14.61 -1.05 20.01
N GLU A 154 -14.68 -2.38 19.87
CA GLU A 154 -13.53 -3.27 20.12
C GLU A 154 -12.45 -3.07 19.05
N THR A 155 -12.84 -3.13 17.78
CA THR A 155 -11.92 -2.87 16.65
C THR A 155 -11.42 -1.42 16.65
N LEU A 156 -12.27 -0.45 16.99
CA LEU A 156 -11.85 0.96 17.09
C LEU A 156 -10.83 1.17 18.22
N LYS A 157 -10.90 0.40 19.32
CA LYS A 157 -9.86 0.42 20.36
C LYS A 157 -8.52 -0.16 19.90
N GLU A 158 -8.51 -1.10 18.96
CA GLU A 158 -7.25 -1.53 18.33
C GLU A 158 -6.61 -0.38 17.54
N VAL A 159 -7.43 0.42 16.84
CA VAL A 159 -6.97 1.61 16.12
C VAL A 159 -6.45 2.68 17.09
N GLU A 160 -7.14 2.91 18.21
CA GLU A 160 -6.71 3.86 19.24
C GLU A 160 -5.36 3.45 19.83
N ALA A 161 -5.22 2.19 20.22
CA ALA A 161 -3.98 1.65 20.77
C ALA A 161 -2.82 1.83 19.77
N PHE A 162 -3.06 1.53 18.49
CA PHE A 162 -2.07 1.74 17.44
C PHE A 162 -1.67 3.21 17.29
N LEU A 163 -2.62 4.14 17.21
CA LEU A 163 -2.33 5.58 17.06
C LEU A 163 -1.65 6.17 18.30
N SER A 164 -1.94 5.63 19.49
CA SER A 164 -1.29 5.99 20.74
C SER A 164 0.17 5.53 20.79
N GLU A 165 0.43 4.28 20.39
CA GLU A 165 1.79 3.70 20.31
C GLU A 165 2.63 4.33 19.18
N ASN A 166 1.99 4.84 18.13
CA ASN A 166 2.65 5.30 16.91
C ASN A 166 2.30 6.77 16.59
N PRO A 167 2.94 7.75 17.25
CA PRO A 167 2.52 9.17 17.19
C PRO A 167 2.72 9.82 15.81
N SER A 168 3.51 9.23 14.92
CA SER A 168 3.73 9.73 13.56
C SER A 168 2.75 9.16 12.52
N GLU A 169 1.91 8.21 12.91
CA GLU A 169 1.08 7.47 11.97
C GLU A 169 -0.31 8.10 11.84
N ILE A 170 -0.87 7.96 10.65
CA ILE A 170 -2.21 8.39 10.28
C ILE A 170 -2.99 7.16 9.82
N VAL A 171 -4.22 7.00 10.28
CA VAL A 171 -5.13 5.93 9.84
C VAL A 171 -6.35 6.54 9.16
N THR A 172 -6.80 5.91 8.08
CA THR A 172 -8.05 6.24 7.39
C THR A 172 -9.08 5.12 7.62
N ILE A 173 -10.32 5.47 7.92
CA ILE A 173 -11.43 4.52 8.01
C ILE A 173 -12.49 4.90 6.97
N PHE A 174 -12.89 3.91 6.18
CA PHE A 174 -14.03 3.99 5.27
C PHE A 174 -15.17 3.16 5.86
N ILE A 175 -16.32 3.78 6.08
CA ILE A 175 -17.48 3.14 6.70
C ILE A 175 -18.52 2.86 5.60
N GLU A 176 -18.84 1.59 5.38
CA GLU A 176 -20.10 1.24 4.73
C GLU A 176 -21.20 1.30 5.80
N ASP A 177 -21.99 2.36 5.73
CA ASP A 177 -22.79 2.84 6.86
C ASP A 177 -24.25 2.40 6.77
N TYR A 178 -24.64 1.56 7.73
CA TYR A 178 -26.00 1.12 7.98
C TYR A 178 -26.53 1.56 9.35
N VAL A 179 -25.84 2.47 10.05
CA VAL A 179 -26.18 2.95 11.39
C VAL A 179 -27.25 4.03 11.30
N ARG A 180 -28.44 3.74 11.81
CA ARG A 180 -29.62 4.62 11.86
C ARG A 180 -29.80 5.27 13.22
N SER A 181 -29.23 4.71 14.28
CA SER A 181 -29.31 5.28 15.62
C SER A 181 -28.75 6.71 15.65
N PRO A 182 -29.44 7.66 16.32
CA PRO A 182 -28.97 9.04 16.37
C PRO A 182 -27.60 9.17 17.02
N MET A 183 -26.65 9.78 16.30
CA MET A 183 -25.25 9.95 16.69
C MET A 183 -24.52 8.62 16.94
N GLY A 184 -24.98 7.51 16.35
CA GLY A 184 -24.43 6.18 16.62
C GLY A 184 -22.93 6.08 16.35
N LEU A 185 -22.47 6.62 15.21
CA LEU A 185 -21.06 6.62 14.85
C LEU A 185 -20.24 7.51 15.79
N SER A 186 -20.68 8.76 16.00
CA SER A 186 -19.99 9.71 16.89
C SER A 186 -19.84 9.17 18.31
N LYS A 187 -20.87 8.49 18.83
CA LYS A 187 -20.85 7.85 20.14
C LYS A 187 -19.83 6.72 20.20
N VAL A 188 -19.79 5.83 19.20
CA VAL A 188 -18.85 4.70 19.22
C VAL A 188 -17.39 5.15 19.06
N PHE A 189 -17.12 6.15 18.21
CA PHE A 189 -15.78 6.77 18.10
C PHE A 189 -15.35 7.48 19.38
N THR A 190 -16.29 8.16 20.07
CA THR A 190 -16.03 8.77 21.38
C THR A 190 -15.74 7.71 22.45
N ALA A 191 -16.52 6.61 22.47
CA ALA A 191 -16.32 5.51 23.40
C ALA A 191 -15.00 4.75 23.19
N ALA A 192 -14.46 4.78 21.96
CA ALA A 192 -13.14 4.27 21.62
C ALA A 192 -12.00 5.28 21.86
N ASP A 193 -12.29 6.49 22.37
CA ASP A 193 -11.32 7.59 22.60
C ASP A 193 -10.55 8.02 21.34
N LEU A 194 -11.19 7.93 20.17
CA LEU A 194 -10.57 8.27 18.88
C LEU A 194 -10.77 9.73 18.46
N MET A 195 -11.71 10.46 19.07
CA MET A 195 -12.02 11.84 18.70
C MET A 195 -10.83 12.80 18.87
N LYS A 196 -9.88 12.47 19.76
CA LYS A 196 -8.63 13.22 19.95
C LYS A 196 -7.71 13.22 18.72
N TYR A 197 -7.89 12.26 17.80
CA TYR A 197 -7.12 12.14 16.55
C TYR A 197 -7.88 12.65 15.32
N TRP A 198 -9.15 13.04 15.48
CA TRP A 198 -10.07 13.27 14.39
C TRP A 198 -9.63 14.40 13.47
N TYR A 199 -9.63 14.16 12.16
CA TYR A 199 -9.45 15.21 11.16
C TYR A 199 -10.81 15.88 10.89
N PRO A 200 -11.00 17.18 11.19
CA PRO A 200 -12.30 17.84 11.06
C PRO A 200 -12.65 18.17 9.60
N ILE A 201 -13.91 17.97 9.21
CA ILE A 201 -14.42 18.25 7.85
C ILE A 201 -14.20 19.69 7.40
N SER A 202 -14.20 20.65 8.34
CA SER A 202 -13.98 22.08 8.06
C SER A 202 -12.56 22.40 7.58
N GLU A 203 -11.60 21.50 7.81
CA GLU A 203 -10.22 21.63 7.34
C GLU A 203 -9.90 20.67 6.18
N MET A 204 -10.88 19.89 5.71
CA MET A 204 -10.65 18.96 4.60
C MET A 204 -10.63 19.72 3.27
N PRO A 205 -9.61 19.53 2.42
CA PRO A 205 -9.56 20.21 1.13
C PRO A 205 -10.66 19.73 0.20
N THR A 206 -11.23 20.67 -0.54
CA THR A 206 -12.17 20.45 -1.64
C THR A 206 -11.57 20.93 -2.96
N ASP A 207 -12.27 20.69 -4.06
CA ASP A 207 -11.94 21.22 -5.40
C ASP A 207 -10.56 20.76 -5.91
N GLY A 208 -10.19 19.52 -5.59
CA GLY A 208 -8.94 18.90 -6.06
C GLY A 208 -7.67 19.47 -5.44
N LYS A 209 -7.76 20.29 -4.40
CA LYS A 209 -6.59 20.85 -3.71
C LYS A 209 -5.79 19.77 -2.99
N ASP A 210 -4.50 20.05 -2.83
CA ASP A 210 -3.63 19.25 -1.99
C ASP A 210 -4.09 19.27 -0.53
N TRP A 211 -3.95 18.11 0.11
CA TRP A 211 -4.12 17.96 1.55
C TRP A 211 -2.94 18.61 2.28
N PRO A 212 -3.08 18.93 3.59
CA PRO A 212 -1.92 19.29 4.38
C PRO A 212 -0.84 18.21 4.28
N THR A 213 0.41 18.60 4.56
CA THR A 213 1.48 17.62 4.58
C THR A 213 1.23 16.62 5.70
N VAL A 214 1.70 15.38 5.54
CA VAL A 214 1.59 14.37 6.61
C VAL A 214 2.23 14.89 7.92
N THR A 215 3.32 15.65 7.81
CA THR A 215 3.98 16.29 8.95
C THR A 215 3.05 17.26 9.67
N ASP A 216 2.32 18.11 8.94
CA ASP A 216 1.39 19.09 9.53
C ASP A 216 0.17 18.41 10.17
N MET A 217 -0.35 17.36 9.51
CA MET A 217 -1.44 16.55 10.05
C MET A 217 -1.05 15.91 11.38
N VAL A 218 0.13 15.30 11.45
CA VAL A 218 0.69 14.72 12.68
C VAL A 218 0.92 15.80 13.74
N ALA A 219 1.48 16.94 13.39
CA ALA A 219 1.77 18.04 14.33
C ALA A 219 0.49 18.61 14.97
N LYS A 220 -0.63 18.64 14.23
CA LYS A 220 -1.95 19.01 14.75
C LYS A 220 -2.70 17.86 15.44
N ASN A 221 -2.12 16.67 15.50
CA ASN A 221 -2.76 15.44 15.94
C ASN A 221 -4.02 15.05 15.13
N HIS A 222 -4.16 15.54 13.88
CA HIS A 222 -5.22 15.15 12.94
C HIS A 222 -4.82 13.85 12.22
N ARG A 223 -4.79 12.75 12.98
CA ARG A 223 -4.22 11.45 12.58
C ARG A 223 -5.26 10.38 12.28
N LEU A 224 -6.54 10.71 12.32
CA LEU A 224 -7.63 9.83 11.95
C LEU A 224 -8.54 10.53 10.93
N LEU A 225 -8.57 10.01 9.70
CA LEU A 225 -9.56 10.39 8.70
C LEU A 225 -10.69 9.36 8.72
N VAL A 226 -11.94 9.82 8.70
CA VAL A 226 -13.10 8.93 8.65
C VAL A 226 -14.05 9.40 7.56
N PHE A 227 -14.38 8.49 6.66
CA PHE A 227 -15.33 8.68 5.58
C PHE A 227 -16.50 7.72 5.74
N THR A 228 -17.70 8.14 5.35
CA THR A 228 -18.93 7.33 5.39
C THR A 228 -19.63 7.34 4.04
N SER A 229 -20.30 6.23 3.72
CA SER A 229 -21.14 6.07 2.54
C SER A 229 -22.52 6.74 2.67
N ASP A 230 -22.96 7.16 3.85
CA ASP A 230 -24.23 7.87 4.05
C ASP A 230 -23.99 9.39 4.13
N SER A 231 -24.47 10.12 3.11
CA SER A 231 -24.27 11.57 3.01
C SER A 231 -24.93 12.37 4.14
N SER A 232 -25.94 11.81 4.82
CA SER A 232 -26.60 12.49 5.94
C SER A 232 -25.71 12.65 7.17
N LYS A 233 -24.65 11.84 7.29
CA LYS A 233 -23.72 11.86 8.42
C LYS A 233 -22.79 13.07 8.42
N GLU A 234 -22.57 13.70 7.28
CA GLU A 234 -21.76 14.91 7.22
C GLU A 234 -22.44 16.05 7.99
N ALA A 235 -23.75 16.24 7.76
CA ALA A 235 -24.53 17.26 8.45
C ALA A 235 -24.90 16.88 9.89
N SER A 236 -25.19 15.60 10.16
CA SER A 236 -25.68 15.16 11.47
C SER A 236 -24.57 14.83 12.47
N GLU A 237 -23.45 14.28 11.99
CA GLU A 237 -22.37 13.73 12.83
C GLU A 237 -21.00 14.36 12.53
N GLY A 238 -20.87 15.17 11.48
CA GLY A 238 -19.59 15.76 11.07
C GLY A 238 -18.61 14.76 10.46
N ILE A 239 -19.12 13.66 9.89
CA ILE A 239 -18.33 12.61 9.24
C ILE A 239 -18.36 12.81 7.73
N ALA A 240 -17.19 12.88 7.09
CA ALA A 240 -17.06 13.21 5.69
C ALA A 240 -17.81 12.22 4.78
N TYR A 241 -18.69 12.71 3.91
CA TYR A 241 -19.30 11.88 2.88
C TYR A 241 -18.22 11.51 1.84
N GLN A 242 -17.92 10.22 1.70
CA GLN A 242 -16.71 9.78 1.00
C GLN A 242 -16.59 10.36 -0.42
N TRP A 243 -17.68 10.30 -1.21
CA TRP A 243 -17.67 10.73 -2.61
C TRP A 243 -17.66 12.25 -2.81
N SER A 244 -17.66 13.06 -1.74
CA SER A 244 -17.29 14.49 -1.80
C SER A 244 -15.77 14.69 -1.87
N TYR A 245 -14.97 13.75 -1.36
CA TYR A 245 -13.53 13.94 -1.14
C TYR A 245 -12.63 13.00 -1.94
N LEU A 246 -13.18 11.87 -2.41
CA LEU A 246 -12.47 10.89 -3.24
C LEU A 246 -13.27 10.49 -4.47
N ILE A 247 -12.55 10.05 -5.50
CA ILE A 247 -13.10 9.23 -6.57
C ILE A 247 -12.88 7.73 -6.24
N GLU A 248 -13.68 6.87 -6.85
CA GLU A 248 -13.63 5.43 -6.56
C GLU A 248 -13.95 4.60 -7.80
N ASN A 249 -13.23 3.49 -8.01
CA ASN A 249 -13.64 2.49 -8.99
C ASN A 249 -14.61 1.49 -8.39
N GLU A 250 -15.41 0.87 -9.26
CA GLU A 250 -16.38 -0.12 -8.85
C GLU A 250 -15.70 -1.31 -8.15
N SER A 251 -16.39 -1.86 -7.16
CA SER A 251 -15.93 -3.00 -6.37
C SER A 251 -16.55 -4.31 -6.85
N GLY A 252 -16.06 -5.44 -6.35
CA GLY A 252 -16.61 -6.76 -6.68
C GLY A 252 -16.48 -7.15 -8.16
N ASP A 253 -17.26 -8.12 -8.61
CA ASP A 253 -17.21 -8.64 -9.99
C ASP A 253 -17.64 -7.64 -11.09
N PRO A 254 -18.43 -6.56 -10.84
CA PRO A 254 -18.51 -5.48 -11.81
C PRO A 254 -17.24 -4.60 -11.85
N GLY A 255 -16.41 -4.63 -10.82
CA GLY A 255 -15.16 -3.88 -10.69
C GLY A 255 -13.90 -4.60 -11.21
N ILE A 256 -13.83 -5.93 -11.08
CA ILE A 256 -12.66 -6.73 -11.49
C ILE A 256 -12.75 -7.09 -12.98
N VAL A 257 -12.47 -6.11 -13.84
CA VAL A 257 -12.48 -6.28 -15.30
C VAL A 257 -11.05 -6.18 -15.85
N PRO A 258 -10.49 -7.23 -16.47
CA PRO A 258 -9.14 -7.19 -17.01
C PRO A 258 -8.91 -6.00 -17.95
N GLY A 259 -7.89 -5.19 -17.65
CA GLY A 259 -7.51 -4.03 -18.46
C GLY A 259 -8.46 -2.83 -18.38
N SER A 260 -9.45 -2.86 -17.49
CA SER A 260 -10.39 -1.76 -17.27
C SER A 260 -10.43 -1.39 -15.78
N CYS A 261 -10.81 -0.14 -15.51
CA CYS A 261 -11.10 0.34 -14.16
C CYS A 261 -12.48 0.99 -14.20
N PRO A 262 -13.55 0.21 -13.97
CA PRO A 262 -14.92 0.70 -14.06
C PRO A 262 -15.18 1.76 -12.99
N ASN A 263 -15.89 2.83 -13.33
CA ASN A 263 -16.22 3.89 -12.37
C ASN A 263 -17.31 3.42 -11.41
N ARG A 264 -17.17 3.71 -10.11
CA ARG A 264 -18.23 3.45 -9.13
C ARG A 264 -19.42 4.39 -9.34
N LYS A 265 -20.65 3.88 -9.27
CA LYS A 265 -21.86 4.66 -9.57
C LYS A 265 -22.04 5.91 -8.70
N GLU A 266 -21.77 5.82 -7.40
CA GLU A 266 -21.93 6.94 -6.46
C GLU A 266 -20.81 7.99 -6.60
N SER A 267 -19.67 7.59 -7.19
CA SER A 267 -18.50 8.44 -7.40
C SER A 267 -18.63 9.30 -8.66
N GLN A 268 -18.00 10.47 -8.61
CA GLN A 268 -17.67 11.22 -9.83
C GLN A 268 -16.80 10.38 -10.78
N PRO A 269 -16.79 10.69 -12.10
CA PRO A 269 -15.92 10.01 -13.06
C PRO A 269 -14.45 9.95 -12.60
N LEU A 270 -13.76 8.83 -12.82
CA LEU A 270 -12.37 8.65 -12.36
C LEU A 270 -11.39 9.74 -12.85
N ASN A 271 -11.63 10.34 -14.01
CA ASN A 271 -10.82 11.45 -14.53
C ASN A 271 -11.20 12.83 -13.96
N SER A 272 -12.22 12.91 -13.08
CA SER A 272 -12.61 14.14 -12.40
C SER A 272 -11.50 14.66 -11.50
N ARG A 273 -11.39 15.99 -11.44
CA ARG A 273 -10.43 16.71 -10.58
C ARG A 273 -11.10 17.44 -9.42
N SER A 274 -12.40 17.25 -9.21
CA SER A 274 -13.14 17.87 -8.10
C SER A 274 -12.73 17.33 -6.72
N ALA A 275 -12.33 16.06 -6.67
CA ALA A 275 -11.76 15.39 -5.51
C ALA A 275 -10.26 15.15 -5.74
N SER A 276 -9.43 15.26 -4.70
CA SER A 276 -7.98 15.02 -4.78
C SER A 276 -7.56 13.60 -4.41
N LEU A 277 -8.39 12.86 -3.67
CA LEU A 277 -8.13 11.47 -3.30
C LEU A 277 -8.70 10.48 -4.33
N PHE A 278 -8.09 9.30 -4.39
CA PHE A 278 -8.56 8.16 -5.18
C PHE A 278 -8.47 6.86 -4.39
N LEU A 279 -9.62 6.21 -4.17
CA LEU A 279 -9.73 4.86 -3.63
C LEU A 279 -9.86 3.84 -4.76
N GLN A 280 -8.87 2.95 -4.87
CA GLN A 280 -8.92 1.82 -5.77
C GLN A 280 -9.41 0.56 -5.04
N ASN A 281 -10.53 0.00 -5.48
CA ASN A 281 -11.01 -1.32 -5.07
C ASN A 281 -10.43 -2.40 -5.99
N TYR A 282 -9.82 -3.42 -5.40
CA TYR A 282 -9.39 -4.61 -6.11
C TYR A 282 -9.66 -5.87 -5.29
N PHE A 283 -10.92 -6.26 -5.26
CA PHE A 283 -11.40 -7.49 -4.66
C PHE A 283 -12.66 -7.98 -5.39
N PRO A 284 -12.85 -9.31 -5.55
CA PRO A 284 -14.08 -9.88 -6.11
C PRO A 284 -15.24 -9.76 -5.12
N THR A 285 -16.47 -9.99 -5.59
CA THR A 285 -17.67 -9.95 -4.74
C THR A 285 -17.59 -11.00 -3.62
N MET A 286 -16.99 -12.15 -3.96
CA MET A 286 -16.88 -13.31 -3.10
C MET A 286 -15.41 -13.50 -2.69
N PRO A 287 -15.03 -13.20 -1.45
CA PRO A 287 -13.65 -13.35 -1.00
C PRO A 287 -13.31 -14.84 -0.81
N VAL A 288 -12.64 -15.45 -1.78
CA VAL A 288 -12.24 -16.85 -1.71
C VAL A 288 -10.77 -16.94 -1.27
N GLN A 289 -10.55 -17.32 0.00
CA GLN A 289 -9.22 -17.42 0.62
C GLN A 289 -8.18 -18.16 -0.24
N ASN A 290 -8.57 -19.26 -0.89
CA ASN A 290 -7.68 -20.09 -1.71
C ASN A 290 -7.30 -19.44 -3.05
N GLU A 291 -8.15 -18.56 -3.58
CA GLU A 291 -7.90 -17.83 -4.83
C GLU A 291 -7.19 -16.49 -4.58
N ALA A 292 -7.32 -15.92 -3.38
CA ALA A 292 -6.85 -14.58 -3.04
C ALA A 292 -5.37 -14.33 -3.36
N CYS A 293 -4.52 -15.35 -3.24
CA CYS A 293 -3.10 -15.22 -3.57
C CYS A 293 -2.88 -14.96 -5.08
N LYS A 294 -3.68 -15.58 -5.95
CA LYS A 294 -3.67 -15.38 -7.39
C LYS A 294 -4.32 -14.05 -7.74
N GLU A 295 -5.43 -13.72 -7.08
CA GLU A 295 -6.12 -12.43 -7.24
C GLU A 295 -5.17 -11.27 -6.96
N ASN A 296 -4.57 -11.22 -5.77
CA ASN A 296 -3.64 -10.15 -5.37
C ASN A 296 -2.39 -10.05 -6.26
N SER A 297 -2.05 -11.11 -7.01
CA SER A 297 -0.96 -11.11 -7.99
C SER A 297 -1.32 -10.39 -9.30
N GLY A 298 -2.62 -10.19 -9.58
CA GLY A 298 -3.13 -9.39 -10.71
C GLY A 298 -3.29 -7.89 -10.42
N LEU A 299 -2.99 -7.46 -9.20
CA LEU A 299 -3.13 -6.07 -8.77
C LEU A 299 -2.27 -5.07 -9.58
N PRO A 300 -1.03 -5.38 -10.03
CA PRO A 300 -0.27 -4.45 -10.87
C PRO A 300 -1.01 -4.03 -12.15
N GLN A 301 -1.71 -4.97 -12.80
CA GLN A 301 -2.46 -4.70 -14.01
C GLN A 301 -3.69 -3.82 -13.72
N MET A 302 -4.38 -4.05 -12.60
CA MET A 302 -5.48 -3.20 -12.18
C MET A 302 -4.99 -1.79 -11.85
N ALA A 303 -3.90 -1.65 -11.09
CA ALA A 303 -3.31 -0.36 -10.76
C ALA A 303 -2.96 0.46 -12.01
N GLN A 304 -2.41 -0.21 -13.04
CA GLN A 304 -2.14 0.41 -14.34
C GLN A 304 -3.43 0.87 -15.05
N ALA A 305 -4.45 0.01 -15.10
CA ALA A 305 -5.72 0.34 -15.73
C ALA A 305 -6.41 1.53 -15.04
N CYS A 306 -6.41 1.53 -13.71
CA CYS A 306 -6.97 2.61 -12.90
C CYS A 306 -6.18 3.91 -13.02
N TYR A 307 -4.85 3.86 -13.07
CA TYR A 307 -4.04 5.03 -13.37
C TYR A 307 -4.42 5.68 -14.71
N ALA A 308 -4.55 4.87 -15.76
CA ALA A 308 -4.95 5.37 -17.08
C ALA A 308 -6.37 5.94 -17.07
N ALA A 309 -7.34 5.24 -16.48
CA ALA A 309 -8.74 5.67 -16.39
C ALA A 309 -8.90 6.95 -15.55
N ALA A 310 -8.09 7.12 -14.50
CA ALA A 310 -8.08 8.32 -13.66
C ALA A 310 -7.31 9.51 -14.25
N GLY A 311 -6.97 9.45 -15.54
CA GLY A 311 -6.27 10.50 -16.26
C GLY A 311 -4.87 10.72 -15.72
N ASN A 312 -4.09 9.65 -15.52
CA ASN A 312 -2.75 9.66 -14.95
C ASN A 312 -2.69 10.10 -13.47
N ARG A 313 -3.77 9.87 -12.71
CA ARG A 313 -3.75 9.99 -11.25
C ARG A 313 -3.54 8.62 -10.63
N ILE A 314 -2.60 8.55 -9.71
CA ILE A 314 -2.30 7.33 -8.97
C ILE A 314 -3.31 7.14 -7.82
N PRO A 315 -3.74 5.90 -7.54
CA PRO A 315 -4.56 5.59 -6.38
C PRO A 315 -3.86 6.00 -5.07
N ASN A 316 -4.57 6.75 -4.22
CA ASN A 316 -4.11 7.04 -2.87
C ASN A 316 -4.39 5.90 -1.90
N PHE A 317 -5.41 5.10 -2.19
CA PHE A 317 -5.80 3.96 -1.38
C PHE A 317 -5.94 2.74 -2.28
N ILE A 318 -5.39 1.60 -1.87
CA ILE A 318 -5.48 0.34 -2.61
C ILE A 318 -6.11 -0.69 -1.69
N ALA A 319 -7.39 -1.00 -1.92
CA ALA A 319 -8.20 -1.90 -1.10
C ALA A 319 -8.22 -3.32 -1.67
N VAL A 320 -7.92 -4.30 -0.81
CA VAL A 320 -7.86 -5.74 -1.17
C VAL A 320 -8.46 -6.63 -0.08
N ASN A 321 -8.88 -7.84 -0.47
CA ASN A 321 -9.09 -8.95 0.46
C ASN A 321 -7.76 -9.70 0.71
N PHE A 322 -7.66 -10.34 1.87
CA PHE A 322 -6.56 -11.23 2.26
C PHE A 322 -5.18 -10.65 1.92
N TYR A 323 -4.90 -9.44 2.37
CA TYR A 323 -3.76 -8.63 1.90
C TYR A 323 -2.38 -9.32 2.03
N MET A 324 -2.24 -10.28 2.95
CA MET A 324 -1.01 -11.07 3.12
C MET A 324 -0.83 -12.18 2.07
N ARG A 325 -1.89 -12.57 1.37
CA ARG A 325 -1.85 -13.65 0.37
C ARG A 325 -1.37 -13.13 -0.97
N SER A 326 -0.31 -13.72 -1.48
CA SER A 326 0.21 -13.47 -2.82
C SER A 326 1.07 -14.65 -3.29
N ASP A 327 1.60 -14.57 -4.51
CA ASP A 327 2.63 -15.48 -5.00
C ASP A 327 4.05 -14.87 -4.91
N GLY A 328 4.24 -13.76 -4.21
CA GLY A 328 5.56 -13.10 -4.15
C GLY A 328 5.51 -11.78 -3.39
N GLY A 329 5.65 -10.67 -4.11
CA GLY A 329 5.63 -9.33 -3.53
C GLY A 329 4.24 -8.85 -3.10
N GLY A 330 3.19 -9.33 -3.77
CA GLY A 330 1.79 -9.02 -3.47
C GLY A 330 1.48 -7.52 -3.46
N VAL A 331 0.49 -7.16 -2.65
CA VAL A 331 0.04 -5.76 -2.50
C VAL A 331 1.13 -4.83 -1.94
N PHE A 332 2.04 -5.36 -1.11
CA PHE A 332 3.14 -4.59 -0.54
C PHE A 332 4.11 -4.11 -1.61
N ASP A 333 4.46 -4.96 -2.56
CA ASP A 333 5.31 -4.57 -3.69
C ASP A 333 4.62 -3.55 -4.60
N VAL A 334 3.31 -3.69 -4.83
CA VAL A 334 2.53 -2.70 -5.59
C VAL A 334 2.55 -1.34 -4.91
N GLN A 335 2.26 -1.27 -3.60
CA GLN A 335 2.33 -0.02 -2.85
C GLN A 335 3.70 0.64 -2.96
N ASP A 336 4.78 -0.14 -2.82
CA ASP A 336 6.15 0.36 -2.87
C ASP A 336 6.50 0.92 -4.25
N ARG A 337 6.10 0.23 -5.32
CA ARG A 337 6.32 0.69 -6.71
C ARG A 337 5.58 2.00 -6.96
N VAL A 338 4.30 2.01 -6.62
CA VAL A 338 3.43 3.18 -6.80
C VAL A 338 4.02 4.39 -6.07
N ASN A 339 4.38 4.25 -4.79
CA ASN A 339 5.00 5.32 -4.01
C ASN A 339 6.40 5.70 -4.52
N GLY A 340 7.22 4.74 -4.95
CA GLY A 340 8.52 5.04 -5.53
C GLY A 340 8.41 5.99 -6.72
N MET A 341 7.44 5.72 -7.59
CA MET A 341 7.26 6.47 -8.81
C MET A 341 6.61 7.84 -8.55
N THR A 342 5.61 7.93 -7.67
CA THR A 342 4.97 9.22 -7.34
C THR A 342 5.82 10.16 -6.52
N LEU A 343 6.57 9.60 -5.56
CA LEU A 343 7.22 10.40 -4.52
C LEU A 343 8.65 10.78 -4.91
N CYS A 344 9.36 9.93 -5.66
CA CYS A 344 10.76 10.19 -6.01
C CYS A 344 11.15 9.77 -7.44
N GLY A 345 10.23 9.25 -8.25
CA GLY A 345 10.50 8.83 -9.64
C GLY A 345 11.31 7.54 -9.77
N CYS A 346 11.37 6.72 -8.72
CA CYS A 346 12.07 5.43 -8.75
C CYS A 346 11.09 4.27 -8.89
N ASN A 347 11.57 3.13 -9.42
CA ASN A 347 10.73 1.95 -9.60
C ASN A 347 10.16 1.37 -8.29
N THR A 348 10.72 1.75 -7.13
CA THR A 348 10.25 1.35 -5.80
C THR A 348 10.65 2.40 -4.77
N ILE A 349 9.84 2.59 -3.73
CA ILE A 349 10.12 3.50 -2.62
C ILE A 349 11.43 3.16 -1.91
N ALA A 350 11.84 1.90 -1.89
CA ALA A 350 13.10 1.45 -1.29
C ALA A 350 14.34 2.03 -2.00
N ALA A 351 14.20 2.43 -3.27
CA ALA A 351 15.27 3.06 -4.04
C ALA A 351 15.27 4.59 -3.91
N CYS A 352 14.26 5.19 -3.25
CA CYS A 352 14.23 6.62 -3.03
C CYS A 352 15.32 7.08 -2.07
N GLN A 353 15.88 8.25 -2.34
CA GLN A 353 16.86 8.90 -1.49
C GLN A 353 16.28 10.19 -0.94
N ALA A 354 16.21 10.31 0.39
CA ALA A 354 15.66 11.48 1.05
C ALA A 354 16.43 12.75 0.64
N GLY A 355 15.69 13.78 0.20
CA GLY A 355 16.27 15.06 -0.25
C GLY A 355 16.95 15.03 -1.63
N ALA A 356 17.01 13.88 -2.30
CA ALA A 356 17.54 13.79 -3.65
C ALA A 356 16.51 14.29 -4.70
N PRO A 357 16.96 14.79 -5.86
CA PRO A 357 16.06 15.14 -6.96
C PRO A 357 15.25 13.93 -7.45
N MET A 358 14.09 14.20 -8.06
CA MET A 358 13.27 13.16 -8.67
C MET A 358 14.06 12.39 -9.75
N GLY A 359 14.01 11.05 -9.69
CA GLY A 359 14.74 10.13 -10.56
C GLY A 359 16.13 9.75 -10.04
N ALA A 360 16.63 10.36 -8.95
CA ALA A 360 17.91 10.00 -8.35
C ALA A 360 17.78 8.74 -7.46
N CYS A 361 17.75 7.56 -8.10
CA CYS A 361 17.52 6.30 -7.43
C CYS A 361 18.80 5.66 -6.91
N LYS A 362 18.72 5.06 -5.70
CA LYS A 362 19.77 4.18 -5.18
C LYS A 362 19.89 2.96 -6.09
N ASP A 363 21.13 2.54 -6.36
CA ASP A 363 21.38 1.24 -6.97
C ASP A 363 21.00 0.15 -5.97
N MET A 364 19.92 -0.57 -6.26
CA MET A 364 19.40 -1.64 -5.42
C MET A 364 19.99 -3.00 -5.80
N GLY A 365 20.97 -3.03 -6.72
CA GLY A 365 21.41 -4.27 -7.37
C GLY A 365 20.33 -4.81 -8.32
N PRO A 366 20.60 -5.92 -9.02
CA PRO A 366 19.57 -6.56 -9.81
C PRO A 366 18.41 -6.98 -8.90
N PRO A 367 17.14 -6.72 -9.28
CA PRO A 367 16.01 -7.31 -8.58
C PRO A 367 16.23 -8.81 -8.51
N SER A 368 16.01 -9.42 -7.34
CA SER A 368 16.19 -10.86 -7.12
C SER A 368 15.54 -11.62 -8.28
N GLN A 369 16.37 -12.23 -9.12
CA GLN A 369 15.87 -12.95 -10.28
C GLN A 369 15.02 -14.11 -9.76
N ASN A 370 13.77 -14.16 -10.20
CA ASN A 370 13.05 -15.43 -10.27
C ASN A 370 13.97 -16.43 -10.98
N PRO A 371 14.29 -17.60 -10.40
CA PRO A 371 15.12 -18.57 -11.07
C PRO A 371 14.37 -19.06 -12.30
N SER A 372 14.73 -18.49 -13.46
CA SER A 372 14.39 -19.02 -14.77
C SER A 372 15.20 -20.29 -14.92
N SER A 373 14.54 -21.44 -14.91
CA SER A 373 15.20 -22.72 -15.15
C SER A 373 15.93 -22.68 -16.49
N SER A 374 17.25 -22.88 -16.43
CA SER A 374 18.10 -23.09 -17.59
C SER A 374 17.67 -24.36 -18.34
N SER A 375 17.12 -24.22 -19.54
CA SER A 375 17.15 -25.29 -20.53
C SER A 375 17.10 -24.73 -21.96
N SER A 376 18.13 -25.09 -22.70
CA SER A 376 18.36 -24.85 -24.12
C SER A 376 17.20 -25.26 -25.04
N SER A 377 16.85 -24.36 -25.97
CA SER A 377 16.35 -24.58 -27.33
C SER A 377 15.61 -25.89 -27.65
N SER A 378 14.29 -25.83 -27.75
CA SER A 378 13.54 -26.36 -28.90
C SER A 378 12.05 -25.98 -28.83
N SER A 379 11.52 -25.53 -29.96
CA SER A 379 10.15 -25.13 -30.23
C SER A 379 9.10 -26.18 -29.83
N SER A 380 8.13 -25.80 -28.99
CA SER A 380 6.69 -26.11 -29.15
C SER A 380 5.87 -25.54 -27.98
N SER A 381 4.71 -25.02 -28.34
CA SER A 381 3.74 -24.26 -27.55
C SER A 381 3.10 -25.04 -26.39
N VAL A 382 3.26 -24.54 -25.15
CA VAL A 382 2.29 -24.73 -24.04
C VAL A 382 2.32 -23.47 -23.14
N ASN A 383 1.15 -22.87 -22.94
CA ASN A 383 0.93 -21.66 -22.13
C ASN A 383 1.24 -21.88 -20.65
N GLY A 384 2.07 -21.00 -20.08
CA GLY A 384 2.33 -20.87 -18.65
C GLY A 384 2.85 -19.46 -18.34
N ASN A 385 1.99 -18.45 -18.45
CA ASN A 385 2.35 -17.06 -18.17
C ASN A 385 2.49 -16.82 -16.66
N ILE A 386 3.73 -16.66 -16.21
CA ILE A 386 4.06 -16.11 -14.89
C ILE A 386 4.01 -14.57 -15.00
N TYR A 387 3.11 -13.95 -14.24
CA TYR A 387 2.81 -12.51 -14.29
C TYR A 387 3.93 -11.67 -13.68
N SER A 388 4.91 -11.28 -14.49
CA SER A 388 5.79 -10.15 -14.19
C SER A 388 5.17 -8.88 -14.79
N GLY A 389 4.06 -8.41 -14.22
CA GLY A 389 3.40 -7.18 -14.68
C GLY A 389 4.24 -5.96 -14.34
N THR A 390 4.81 -5.29 -15.35
CA THR A 390 5.41 -3.95 -15.17
C THR A 390 4.27 -2.93 -15.07
N ILE A 391 4.27 -2.10 -14.03
CA ILE A 391 3.39 -0.93 -13.99
C ILE A 391 4.09 0.18 -14.77
N GLU A 392 3.68 0.42 -16.02
CA GLU A 392 4.26 1.44 -16.90
C GLU A 392 3.53 2.77 -16.75
N PHE A 393 3.99 3.60 -15.82
CA PHE A 393 3.48 4.96 -15.69
C PHE A 393 4.09 5.87 -16.75
N LYS A 394 3.27 6.65 -17.47
CA LYS A 394 3.77 7.73 -18.33
C LYS A 394 4.34 8.83 -17.45
N THR A 395 5.66 8.88 -17.28
CA THR A 395 6.34 10.01 -16.65
C THR A 395 6.44 11.14 -17.68
N HIS A 396 5.66 12.21 -17.49
CA HIS A 396 5.99 13.48 -18.14
C HIS A 396 7.14 14.11 -17.36
N PRO A 397 8.29 14.44 -17.99
CA PRO A 397 9.26 15.29 -17.34
C PRO A 397 8.56 16.60 -16.99
N THR A 398 8.51 16.93 -15.69
CA THR A 398 8.10 18.25 -15.24
C THR A 398 8.94 19.26 -16.01
N ALA A 399 8.30 20.20 -16.70
CA ALA A 399 8.96 21.34 -17.28
C ALA A 399 9.64 22.12 -16.14
N GLY A 400 10.89 21.76 -15.84
CA GLY A 400 11.78 22.62 -15.11
C GLY A 400 11.80 23.92 -15.89
N ALA A 401 11.47 25.02 -15.23
CA ALA A 401 11.70 26.34 -15.77
C ALA A 401 13.17 26.37 -16.20
N SER A 402 13.40 26.27 -17.51
CA SER A 402 14.70 26.48 -18.10
C SER A 402 14.97 27.96 -17.89
N THR A 403 15.59 28.29 -16.76
CA THR A 403 16.47 29.45 -16.69
C THR A 403 17.60 29.12 -17.65
N THR A 404 17.40 29.47 -18.92
CA THR A 404 18.46 29.54 -19.89
C THR A 404 19.51 30.45 -19.28
N SER A 405 20.60 29.84 -18.83
CA SER A 405 21.81 30.52 -18.39
C SER A 405 22.25 31.44 -19.53
N THR A 406 21.92 32.72 -19.41
CA THR A 406 22.39 33.80 -20.28
C THR A 406 23.90 34.01 -20.20
N TRP A 407 24.60 33.25 -19.34
CA TRP A 407 26.04 33.29 -19.20
C TRP A 407 26.78 32.49 -20.28
N SER A 408 26.19 31.42 -20.82
CA SER A 408 26.87 30.59 -21.83
C SER A 408 26.94 31.27 -23.21
N SER A 409 25.98 32.14 -23.54
CA SER A 409 25.98 32.91 -24.80
C SER A 409 26.94 34.10 -24.77
N PHE A 410 27.25 34.66 -23.59
CA PHE A 410 28.22 35.76 -23.46
C PHE A 410 29.68 35.28 -23.62
N VAL A 411 30.00 34.09 -23.11
CA VAL A 411 31.36 33.52 -23.25
C VAL A 411 31.66 33.14 -24.70
N LEU A 412 30.67 32.60 -25.43
CA LEU A 412 30.81 32.23 -26.84
C LEU A 412 30.93 33.45 -27.79
N LEU A 413 30.23 34.56 -27.51
CA LEU A 413 30.38 35.79 -28.30
C LEU A 413 31.74 36.47 -28.05
N LEU A 414 32.26 36.44 -26.83
CA LEU A 414 33.54 37.07 -26.51
C LEU A 414 34.72 36.31 -27.14
N SER A 415 34.65 34.97 -27.20
CA SER A 415 35.65 34.14 -27.87
C SER A 415 35.67 34.34 -29.40
N LEU A 416 34.51 34.58 -30.02
CA LEU A 416 34.42 34.80 -31.47
C LEU A 416 34.98 36.18 -31.89
N LEU A 417 34.74 37.22 -31.07
CA LEU A 417 35.27 38.57 -31.27
C LEU A 417 36.80 38.65 -31.08
N LEU A 418 37.37 37.86 -30.17
CA LEU A 418 38.83 37.77 -29.99
C LEU A 418 39.53 37.00 -31.13
N THR A 419 38.88 36.00 -31.73
CA THR A 419 39.43 35.30 -32.90
C THR A 419 39.40 36.12 -34.19
N VAL A 420 38.39 36.97 -34.40
CA VAL A 420 38.30 37.81 -35.60
C VAL A 420 39.32 38.96 -35.58
N ASN A 421 39.64 39.50 -34.40
CA ASN A 421 40.69 40.54 -34.28
C ASN A 421 42.11 40.00 -34.41
N LEU A 422 42.39 38.73 -34.08
CA LEU A 422 43.73 38.15 -34.30
C LEU A 422 44.04 37.87 -35.78
N PHE A 423 43.03 37.62 -36.62
CA PHE A 423 43.22 37.41 -38.06
C PHE A 423 43.34 38.71 -38.86
N ALA A 424 42.92 39.85 -38.31
CA ALA A 424 43.05 41.16 -38.96
C ALA A 424 44.43 41.82 -38.77
N SER A 425 45.30 41.29 -37.89
CA SER A 425 46.65 41.83 -37.65
C SER A 425 47.79 41.08 -38.36
N PHE A 426 47.47 40.13 -39.25
CA PHE A 426 48.46 39.39 -40.06
C PHE A 426 48.35 39.65 -41.58
N MET A 427 47.67 40.72 -41.99
CA MET A 427 47.76 41.25 -43.35
C MET A 427 48.17 42.73 -43.31
N HIS A 428 49.42 42.97 -42.93
CA HIS A 428 50.26 44.01 -43.54
C HIS A 428 51.74 43.62 -43.48
#